data_AF-A0A0U4NIH2-F1
#
_entry.id   AF-A0A0U4NIH2-F1
#
_cell.length_a   1.000
_cell.length_b   1.000
_cell.length_c   1.000
_cell.angle_alpha   90.00
_cell.angle_beta   90.00
_cell.angle_gamma   90.00
#
_symmetry.space_group_name_H-M   'P 1'
#
loop_
_entity.id
_entity.type
_entity.pdbx_description
1 polymer ?
#
loop_
_entity_poly.entity_id
_entity_poly.type
_entity_poly.pdbx_seq_one_letter_code
_entity_poly.pdbx_strand_id
1 'polypeptide(L)'
;MVKHKGFKFRIYPNEEQAILINKSIGCVRYVFNHFLAKRKEVYETDQKTLSYKAFSALLTKLKKEIVWLKEPDSTALQNALQDLDEAYQKFFKEKTGYPKFKSRKNRRQSYNTTNNKDAIRIEGTHIRLPIKEVQKRNEQIAQLNQQVADLNSKLSSTTDEKQKEELRKQIASLKSQIDSVGNAQQMDMLRLQSLSNKRNEAFDTMTNFVKKMQDSRNSIIGNMR
;
A
#
# COMPACT_ATOMS: atom_id res chain seq x y z
N MET A 1 -6.60 3.73 -34.23
CA MET A 1 -5.42 3.25 -33.48
C MET A 1 -5.16 4.22 -32.33
N VAL A 2 -5.39 3.81 -31.08
CA VAL A 2 -5.17 4.68 -29.91
C VAL A 2 -3.66 4.87 -29.73
N LYS A 3 -3.17 6.11 -29.76
CA LYS A 3 -1.77 6.41 -29.46
C LYS A 3 -1.62 6.63 -27.97
N HIS A 4 -0.91 5.74 -27.29
CA HIS A 4 -0.56 5.91 -25.88
C HIS A 4 0.66 6.84 -25.75
N LYS A 5 0.59 7.80 -24.82
CA LYS A 5 1.71 8.67 -24.44
C LYS A 5 2.20 8.29 -23.05
N GLY A 6 3.51 8.11 -22.89
CA GLY A 6 4.16 7.89 -21.60
C GLY A 6 4.86 9.16 -21.14
N PHE A 7 4.69 9.52 -19.88
CA PHE A 7 5.39 10.64 -19.25
C PHE A 7 6.23 10.15 -18.08
N LYS A 8 7.40 10.77 -17.87
CA LYS A 8 8.32 10.43 -16.79
C LYS A 8 8.66 11.69 -16.00
N PHE A 9 8.35 11.66 -14.72
CA PHE A 9 8.58 12.78 -13.81
C PHE A 9 9.48 12.37 -12.64
N ARG A 10 10.22 13.34 -12.11
CA ARG A 10 10.89 13.21 -10.81
C ARG A 10 10.02 13.88 -9.76
N ILE A 11 9.73 13.16 -8.68
CA ILE A 11 8.99 13.68 -7.53
C ILE A 11 9.94 13.98 -6.36
N TYR A 12 9.56 14.93 -5.52
CA TYR A 12 10.27 15.33 -4.31
C TYR A 12 9.33 15.13 -3.11
N PRO A 13 9.21 13.89 -2.60
CA PRO A 13 8.32 13.62 -1.48
C PRO A 13 8.87 14.23 -0.18
N ASN A 14 7.97 14.66 0.70
CA ASN A 14 8.34 14.93 2.10
C ASN A 14 8.62 13.60 2.85
N GLU A 15 9.06 13.70 4.10
CA GLU A 15 9.47 12.52 4.88
C GLU A 15 8.33 11.48 5.03
N GLU A 16 7.12 11.93 5.38
CA GLU A 16 5.96 11.05 5.53
C GLU A 16 5.59 10.35 4.21
N GLN A 17 5.58 11.10 3.10
CA GLN A 17 5.32 10.57 1.77
C GLN A 17 6.39 9.56 1.35
N ALA A 18 7.67 9.83 1.64
CA ALA A 18 8.75 8.91 1.35
C ALA A 18 8.60 7.60 2.13
N ILE A 19 8.22 7.67 3.41
CA ILE A 19 7.93 6.48 4.23
C ILE A 19 6.82 5.65 3.60
N LEU A 20 5.73 6.28 3.14
CA LEU A 20 4.58 5.60 2.54
C LEU A 20 4.88 4.98 1.16
N ILE A 21 5.66 5.67 0.33
CA ILE A 21 6.16 5.12 -0.94
C ILE A 21 7.02 3.88 -0.67
N ASN A 22 7.96 3.97 0.28
CA ASN A 22 8.80 2.84 0.66
C ASN A 22 8.00 1.68 1.25
N LYS A 23 6.93 1.96 2.00
CA LYS A 23 5.97 0.95 2.46
C LYS A 23 5.26 0.27 1.32
N SER A 24 4.77 1.03 0.35
CA SER A 24 4.09 0.51 -0.84
C SER A 24 5.00 -0.43 -1.64
N ILE A 25 6.23 0.02 -1.90
CA ILE A 25 7.28 -0.80 -2.55
C ILE A 25 7.54 -2.08 -1.76
N GLY A 26 7.71 -1.98 -0.45
CA GLY A 26 7.94 -3.14 0.41
C GLY A 26 6.80 -4.15 0.29
N CYS A 27 5.55 -3.71 0.48
CA CYS A 27 4.40 -4.59 0.45
C CYS A 27 4.23 -5.29 -0.90
N VAL A 28 4.43 -4.57 -2.01
CA VAL A 28 4.41 -5.15 -3.37
C VAL A 28 5.49 -6.21 -3.54
N ARG A 29 6.71 -5.95 -3.05
CA ARG A 29 7.79 -6.93 -3.05
C ARG A 29 7.43 -8.17 -2.22
N TYR A 30 6.86 -7.98 -1.03
CA TYR A 30 6.42 -9.08 -0.18
C TYR A 30 5.38 -9.94 -0.88
N VAL A 31 4.31 -9.34 -1.40
CA VAL A 31 3.24 -10.06 -2.08
C VAL A 31 3.78 -10.85 -3.26
N PHE A 32 4.59 -10.22 -4.12
CA PHE A 32 5.22 -10.91 -5.25
C PHE A 32 6.02 -12.15 -4.80
N ASN A 33 6.87 -12.00 -3.79
CA ASN A 33 7.71 -13.09 -3.30
C ASN A 33 6.89 -14.17 -2.57
N HIS A 34 5.89 -13.79 -1.78
CA HIS A 34 5.02 -14.70 -1.05
C HIS A 34 4.29 -15.63 -2.03
N PHE A 35 3.71 -15.07 -3.09
CA PHE A 35 2.96 -15.86 -4.06
C PHE A 35 3.87 -16.62 -5.04
N LEU A 36 5.07 -16.13 -5.33
CA LEU A 36 6.08 -16.92 -6.04
C LEU A 36 6.50 -18.15 -5.22
N ALA A 37 6.73 -17.99 -3.91
CA ALA A 37 7.01 -19.10 -3.01
C ALA A 37 5.83 -20.09 -2.95
N LYS A 38 4.60 -19.58 -2.77
CA LYS A 38 3.42 -20.44 -2.68
C LYS A 38 3.16 -21.22 -3.97
N ARG A 39 3.38 -20.60 -5.14
CA ARG A 39 3.22 -21.28 -6.43
C ARG A 39 4.26 -22.40 -6.62
N LYS A 40 5.49 -22.22 -6.14
CA LYS A 40 6.50 -23.27 -6.13
C LYS A 40 6.12 -24.43 -5.21
N GLU A 41 5.74 -24.13 -3.97
CA GLU A 41 5.32 -25.12 -2.97
C GLU A 41 4.15 -25.98 -3.48
N VAL A 42 3.11 -25.36 -4.04
CA VAL A 42 1.95 -26.08 -4.59
C VAL A 42 2.34 -26.97 -5.76
N TYR A 43 3.28 -26.52 -6.59
CA TYR A 43 3.77 -27.35 -7.69
C TYR A 43 4.62 -28.53 -7.21
N GLU A 44 5.49 -28.32 -6.22
CA GLU A 44 6.30 -29.38 -5.62
C GLU A 44 5.44 -30.49 -5.00
N THR A 45 4.38 -30.11 -4.26
CA THR A 45 3.50 -31.06 -3.56
C THR A 45 2.47 -31.70 -4.49
N ASP A 46 1.74 -30.89 -5.26
CA ASP A 46 0.54 -31.33 -5.98
C ASP A 46 0.73 -31.44 -7.50
N GLN A 47 1.88 -31.01 -8.03
CA GLN A 47 2.13 -30.85 -9.48
C GLN A 47 1.07 -29.98 -10.19
N LYS A 48 0.40 -29.12 -9.43
CA LYS A 48 -0.66 -28.23 -9.91
C LYS A 48 -0.20 -26.79 -9.94
N THR A 49 -0.83 -26.01 -10.83
CA THR A 49 -0.60 -24.57 -10.91
C THR A 49 -1.88 -23.83 -10.55
N LEU A 50 -1.79 -22.88 -9.62
CA LEU A 50 -2.92 -22.03 -9.25
C LEU A 50 -3.10 -20.89 -10.24
N SER A 51 -4.36 -20.55 -10.52
CA SER A 51 -4.73 -19.42 -11.38
C SER A 51 -4.62 -18.08 -10.66
N TYR A 52 -4.53 -16.99 -11.42
CA TYR A 52 -4.59 -15.63 -10.90
C TYR A 52 -5.81 -15.40 -9.98
N LYS A 53 -6.99 -15.93 -10.35
CA LYS A 53 -8.22 -15.79 -9.55
C LYS A 53 -8.08 -16.43 -8.17
N ALA A 54 -7.44 -17.60 -8.09
CA ALA A 54 -7.17 -18.26 -6.81
C ALA A 54 -6.19 -17.43 -5.96
N PHE A 55 -5.12 -16.90 -6.56
CA PHE A 55 -4.18 -16.03 -5.84
C PHE A 55 -4.80 -14.72 -5.38
N SER A 56 -5.68 -14.11 -6.16
CA SER A 56 -6.39 -12.88 -5.75
C SER A 56 -7.31 -13.13 -4.54
N ALA A 57 -7.98 -14.29 -4.48
CA ALA A 57 -8.76 -14.70 -3.32
C ALA A 57 -7.87 -14.93 -2.09
N LEU A 58 -6.72 -15.58 -2.25
CA LEU A 58 -5.74 -15.78 -1.18
C LEU A 58 -5.15 -14.46 -0.69
N LEU A 59 -4.85 -13.52 -1.58
CA LEU A 59 -4.39 -12.17 -1.20
C LEU A 59 -5.42 -11.46 -0.33
N THR A 60 -6.71 -11.63 -0.63
CA THR A 60 -7.78 -11.05 0.19
C THR A 60 -7.79 -11.64 1.61
N LYS A 61 -7.51 -12.93 1.77
CA LYS A 61 -7.36 -13.57 3.09
C LYS A 61 -6.09 -13.10 3.80
N LEU A 62 -4.95 -13.11 3.10
CA LEU A 62 -3.66 -12.68 3.62
C LEU A 62 -3.69 -11.23 4.16
N LYS A 63 -4.42 -10.34 3.49
CA LYS A 63 -4.62 -8.97 3.97
C LYS A 63 -5.42 -8.87 5.26
N LYS A 64 -6.23 -9.86 5.62
CA LYS A 64 -6.95 -9.88 6.90
C LYS A 64 -6.02 -10.26 8.04
N GLU A 65 -5.11 -11.19 7.79
CA GLU A 65 -4.11 -11.68 8.74
C GLU A 65 -2.98 -10.66 8.96
N ILE A 66 -2.50 -10.05 7.88
CA ILE A 66 -1.36 -9.14 7.89
C ILE A 66 -1.85 -7.69 7.77
N VAL A 67 -1.92 -7.01 8.92
CA VAL A 67 -2.46 -5.64 9.01
C VAL A 67 -1.70 -4.65 8.12
N TRP A 68 -0.36 -4.74 8.07
CA TRP A 68 0.45 -3.80 7.29
C TRP A 68 0.29 -3.94 5.76
N LEU A 69 -0.33 -5.02 5.26
CA LEU A 69 -0.71 -5.15 3.84
C LEU A 69 -1.97 -4.33 3.49
N LYS A 70 -2.61 -3.68 4.46
CA LYS A 70 -3.72 -2.75 4.22
C LYS A 70 -3.27 -1.30 4.05
N GLU A 71 -2.06 -0.95 4.48
CA GLU A 71 -1.47 0.39 4.34
C GLU A 71 -1.36 0.85 2.87
N PRO A 72 -0.82 0.03 1.93
CA PRO A 72 -0.67 0.45 0.55
C PRO A 72 -1.98 0.35 -0.24
N ASP A 73 -1.97 0.96 -1.43
CA ASP A 73 -3.05 0.82 -2.38
C ASP A 73 -3.30 -0.65 -2.75
N SER A 74 -4.58 -1.04 -2.74
CA SER A 74 -5.01 -2.39 -3.09
C SER A 74 -4.66 -2.73 -4.54
N THR A 75 -4.70 -1.74 -5.42
CA THR A 75 -4.39 -1.93 -6.84
C THR A 75 -2.90 -2.21 -7.04
N ALA A 76 -2.02 -1.60 -6.24
CA ALA A 76 -0.60 -1.92 -6.27
C ALA A 76 -0.31 -3.39 -5.90
N LEU A 77 -1.03 -3.94 -4.92
CA LEU A 77 -0.87 -5.35 -4.53
C LEU A 77 -1.43 -6.32 -5.58
N GLN A 78 -2.54 -5.97 -6.23
CA GLN A 78 -3.08 -6.78 -7.34
C GLN A 78 -2.16 -6.75 -8.55
N ASN A 79 -1.58 -5.58 -8.89
CA ASN A 79 -0.58 -5.47 -9.94
C ASN A 79 0.66 -6.33 -9.64
N ALA A 80 1.05 -6.50 -8.37
CA ALA A 80 2.12 -7.41 -8.00
C ALA A 80 1.82 -8.88 -8.35
N LEU A 81 0.55 -9.31 -8.21
CA LEU A 81 0.10 -10.63 -8.62
C LEU A 81 0.05 -10.76 -10.14
N GLN A 82 -0.39 -9.71 -10.83
CA GLN A 82 -0.45 -9.67 -12.29
C GLN A 82 0.96 -9.73 -12.89
N ASP A 83 1.91 -8.94 -12.37
CA ASP A 83 3.33 -8.99 -12.75
C ASP A 83 3.89 -10.42 -12.63
N LEU A 84 3.51 -11.14 -11.55
CA LEU A 84 3.94 -12.52 -11.33
C LEU A 84 3.33 -13.45 -12.38
N ASP A 85 2.03 -13.34 -12.63
CA ASP A 85 1.35 -14.20 -13.61
C ASP A 85 1.89 -13.95 -15.02
N GLU A 86 2.07 -12.69 -15.42
CA GLU A 86 2.68 -12.32 -16.70
C GLU A 86 4.11 -12.89 -16.84
N ALA A 87 4.91 -12.86 -15.77
CA ALA A 87 6.24 -13.45 -15.78
C ALA A 87 6.21 -14.98 -15.99
N TYR A 88 5.22 -15.68 -15.43
CA TYR A 88 5.00 -17.11 -15.72
C TYR A 88 4.51 -17.33 -17.15
N GLN A 89 3.56 -16.52 -17.64
CA GLN A 89 3.07 -16.64 -19.02
C GLN A 89 4.22 -16.50 -20.03
N LYS A 90 5.13 -15.53 -19.83
CA LYS A 90 6.33 -15.36 -20.66
C LYS A 90 7.31 -16.53 -20.52
N PHE A 91 7.50 -17.05 -19.31
CA PHE A 91 8.32 -18.25 -19.12
C PHE A 91 7.84 -19.45 -19.95
N PHE A 92 6.53 -19.70 -20.00
CA PHE A 92 5.97 -20.80 -20.78
C PHE A 92 5.88 -20.51 -22.29
N LYS A 93 5.40 -19.33 -22.69
CA LYS A 93 5.16 -18.98 -24.10
C LYS A 93 6.42 -18.56 -24.84
N GLU A 94 7.20 -17.66 -24.24
CA GLU A 94 8.35 -17.01 -24.87
C GLU A 94 9.68 -17.67 -24.46
N LYS A 95 9.62 -18.74 -23.64
CA LYS A 95 10.79 -19.45 -23.07
C LYS A 95 11.75 -18.52 -22.33
N THR A 96 11.28 -17.36 -21.86
CA THR A 96 12.08 -16.43 -21.07
C THR A 96 12.50 -17.08 -19.75
N GLY A 97 13.49 -16.51 -19.05
CA GLY A 97 13.93 -17.04 -17.75
C GLY A 97 12.81 -17.11 -16.71
N TYR A 98 12.85 -18.15 -15.86
CA TYR A 98 11.88 -18.36 -14.79
C TYR A 98 11.79 -17.17 -13.82
N PRO A 99 10.58 -16.80 -13.32
CA PRO A 99 10.40 -15.70 -12.37
C PRO A 99 11.33 -15.79 -11.16
N LYS A 100 11.97 -14.67 -10.82
CA LYS A 100 12.93 -14.60 -9.70
C LYS A 100 12.33 -13.79 -8.55
N PHE A 101 12.65 -14.19 -7.33
CA PHE A 101 12.32 -13.40 -6.15
C PHE A 101 12.94 -11.99 -6.23
N LYS A 102 12.14 -10.99 -5.85
CA LYS A 102 12.54 -9.58 -5.78
C LYS A 102 13.36 -9.34 -4.51
N SER A 103 14.53 -8.71 -4.64
CA SER A 103 15.42 -8.40 -3.51
C SER A 103 15.25 -6.97 -3.00
N ARG A 104 15.31 -6.79 -1.67
CA ARG A 104 15.35 -5.46 -1.04
C ARG A 104 16.63 -4.70 -1.36
N LYS A 105 17.74 -5.41 -1.58
CA LYS A 105 19.07 -4.82 -1.86
C LYS A 105 19.20 -4.31 -3.31
N ASN A 106 18.19 -4.53 -4.14
CA ASN A 106 18.23 -4.03 -5.52
C ASN A 106 18.22 -2.49 -5.50
N ARG A 107 19.20 -1.89 -6.20
CA ARG A 107 19.35 -0.43 -6.35
C ARG A 107 18.10 0.24 -6.92
N ARG A 108 17.34 -0.48 -7.75
CA ARG A 108 16.08 0.02 -8.33
C ARG A 108 14.91 -0.73 -7.69
N GLN A 109 14.11 0.00 -6.93
CA GLN A 109 12.85 -0.47 -6.39
C GLN A 109 11.70 0.29 -7.06
N SER A 110 10.59 -0.41 -7.33
CA SER A 110 9.42 0.18 -7.96
C SER A 110 8.15 -0.56 -7.56
N TYR A 111 7.01 0.10 -7.74
CA TYR A 111 5.69 -0.50 -7.73
C TYR A 111 4.86 0.12 -8.85
N ASN A 112 3.89 -0.64 -9.34
CA ASN A 112 2.94 -0.19 -10.34
C ASN A 112 1.56 -0.05 -9.70
N THR A 113 0.86 1.04 -9.97
CA THR A 113 -0.55 1.20 -9.62
C THR A 113 -1.33 1.69 -10.84
N THR A 114 -2.63 1.42 -10.86
CA THR A 114 -3.53 1.79 -11.95
C THR A 114 -4.38 2.97 -11.50
N ASN A 115 -4.60 3.93 -12.40
CA ASN A 115 -5.46 5.06 -12.11
C ASN A 115 -6.93 4.62 -12.11
N ASN A 116 -7.47 4.38 -10.91
CA ASN A 116 -8.88 4.08 -10.73
C ASN A 116 -9.62 5.34 -10.28
N LYS A 117 -10.71 5.71 -10.97
CA LYS A 117 -11.57 6.85 -10.62
C LYS A 117 -10.80 8.17 -10.41
N ASP A 118 -9.82 8.46 -11.27
CA ASP A 118 -9.02 9.69 -11.23
C ASP A 118 -8.21 9.92 -9.93
N ALA A 119 -7.82 8.83 -9.29
CA ALA A 119 -6.99 8.86 -8.08
C ALA A 119 -5.52 9.24 -8.35
N ILE A 120 -5.06 9.14 -9.60
CA ILE A 120 -3.74 9.59 -10.05
C ILE A 120 -3.93 10.70 -11.07
N ARG A 121 -3.54 11.91 -10.70
CA ARG A 121 -3.66 13.09 -11.57
C ARG A 121 -2.59 14.12 -11.25
N ILE A 122 -2.35 15.00 -12.21
CA ILE A 122 -1.45 16.13 -12.08
C ILE A 122 -2.28 17.34 -11.61
N GLU A 123 -1.92 17.90 -10.47
CA GLU A 123 -2.53 19.10 -9.88
C GLU A 123 -1.48 20.21 -9.87
N GLY A 124 -1.47 21.04 -10.91
CA GLY A 124 -0.46 22.09 -11.09
C GLY A 124 0.95 21.51 -11.13
N THR A 125 1.78 21.83 -10.12
CA THR A 125 3.15 21.33 -9.98
C THR A 125 3.26 20.02 -9.19
N HIS A 126 2.15 19.44 -8.74
CA HIS A 126 2.12 18.25 -7.89
C HIS A 126 1.47 17.07 -8.59
N ILE A 127 1.83 15.85 -8.17
CA ILE A 127 1.17 14.62 -8.61
C ILE A 127 0.45 14.01 -7.42
N ARG A 128 -0.86 13.80 -7.56
CA ARG A 128 -1.65 13.09 -6.56
C ARG A 128 -1.48 11.58 -6.75
N LEU A 129 -1.20 10.88 -5.66
CA LEU A 129 -1.07 9.41 -5.62
C LEU A 129 -2.10 8.80 -4.66
N PRO A 130 -2.60 7.58 -4.93
CA PRO A 130 -3.61 6.89 -4.10
C PRO A 130 -3.02 6.30 -2.82
N ILE A 131 -2.54 7.15 -1.90
CA ILE A 131 -2.00 6.72 -0.61
C ILE A 131 -3.10 6.85 0.46
N LYS A 132 -3.84 5.75 0.69
CA LYS A 132 -5.16 5.73 1.35
C LYS A 132 -5.18 6.21 2.81
N GLU A 133 -4.13 5.94 3.58
CA GLU A 133 -4.11 6.28 5.02
C GLU A 133 -3.98 7.77 5.28
N VAL A 134 -3.19 8.48 4.46
CA VAL A 134 -3.07 9.94 4.53
C VAL A 134 -4.33 10.61 4.00
N GLN A 135 -4.92 10.06 2.94
CA GLN A 135 -6.15 10.60 2.36
C GLN A 135 -7.32 10.57 3.34
N LYS A 136 -7.58 9.43 4.00
CA LYS A 136 -8.68 9.33 4.97
C LYS A 136 -8.49 10.23 6.19
N ARG A 137 -7.26 10.33 6.73
CA ARG A 137 -6.97 11.23 7.85
C ARG A 137 -7.13 12.69 7.45
N ASN A 138 -6.60 13.09 6.28
CA ASN A 138 -6.72 14.47 5.81
C ASN A 138 -8.18 14.85 5.50
N GLU A 139 -8.97 13.92 4.95
CA GLU A 139 -10.40 14.10 4.75
C GLU A 139 -11.16 14.27 6.08
N GLN A 140 -10.82 13.47 7.10
CA GLN A 140 -11.42 13.58 8.43
C GLN A 140 -11.05 14.90 9.13
N ILE A 141 -9.79 15.34 9.05
CA ILE A 141 -9.34 16.63 9.60
C ILE A 141 -10.02 17.79 8.87
N ALA A 142 -10.14 17.72 7.54
CA ALA A 142 -10.82 18.75 6.75
C ALA A 142 -12.31 18.86 7.14
N GLN A 143 -13.00 17.74 7.35
CA GLN A 143 -14.39 17.71 7.82
C GLN A 143 -14.54 18.34 9.21
N LEU A 144 -13.67 17.99 10.16
CA LEU A 144 -13.69 18.55 11.51
C LEU A 144 -13.39 20.05 11.50
N ASN A 145 -12.43 20.51 10.70
CA ASN A 145 -12.12 21.94 10.56
C ASN A 145 -13.28 22.72 9.93
N GLN A 146 -13.97 22.15 8.94
CA GLN A 146 -15.16 22.77 8.36
C GLN A 146 -16.28 22.91 9.40
N GLN A 147 -16.53 21.86 10.20
CA GLN A 147 -17.51 21.92 11.28
C GLN A 147 -17.17 22.99 12.34
N VAL A 148 -15.89 23.14 12.67
CA VAL A 148 -15.43 24.21 13.58
C VAL A 148 -15.67 25.59 12.98
N ALA A 149 -15.40 25.79 11.68
CA ALA A 149 -15.67 27.04 11.00
C ALA A 149 -17.16 27.39 10.99
N ASP A 150 -18.02 26.41 10.70
CA ASP A 150 -19.48 26.57 10.68
C ASP A 150 -20.06 26.86 12.08
N LEU A 151 -19.49 26.27 13.14
CA LEU A 151 -19.90 26.57 14.51
C LEU A 151 -19.41 27.94 14.98
N ASN A 152 -18.22 28.37 14.56
CA ASN A 152 -17.70 29.71 14.85
C ASN A 152 -18.53 30.81 14.17
N SER A 153 -18.97 30.59 12.93
CA SER A 153 -19.86 31.55 12.24
C SER A 153 -21.21 31.65 12.95
N LYS A 154 -21.81 30.52 13.36
CA LYS A 154 -23.04 30.50 14.18
C LYS A 154 -22.88 31.21 15.52
N LEU A 155 -21.75 30.98 16.21
CA LEU A 155 -21.44 31.64 17.49
C LEU A 155 -21.40 33.16 17.35
N SER A 156 -20.90 33.68 16.24
CA SER A 156 -20.84 35.13 15.97
C SER A 156 -22.20 35.76 15.68
N SER A 157 -23.15 34.99 15.15
CA SER A 157 -24.51 35.46 14.80
C SER A 157 -25.55 35.29 15.92
N THR A 158 -25.28 34.48 16.94
CA THR A 158 -26.21 34.23 18.05
C THR A 158 -26.15 35.35 19.09
N THR A 159 -27.30 35.84 19.54
CA THR A 159 -27.43 36.86 20.60
C THR A 159 -27.71 36.28 21.98
N ASP A 160 -28.20 35.04 22.07
CA ASP A 160 -28.51 34.35 23.33
C ASP A 160 -27.26 33.74 23.96
N GLU A 161 -26.88 34.23 25.14
CA GLU A 161 -25.67 33.80 25.87
C GLU A 161 -25.70 32.31 26.26
N LYS A 162 -26.88 31.74 26.56
CA LYS A 162 -26.98 30.30 26.85
C LYS A 162 -26.63 29.46 25.63
N GLN A 163 -27.07 29.88 24.45
CA GLN A 163 -26.76 29.20 23.19
C GLN A 163 -25.29 29.40 22.78
N LYS A 164 -24.70 30.57 23.05
CA LYS A 164 -23.26 30.79 22.84
C LYS A 164 -22.41 29.85 23.68
N GLU A 165 -22.81 29.62 24.93
CA GLU A 165 -22.07 28.75 25.83
C GLU A 165 -22.13 27.26 25.41
N GLU A 166 -23.28 26.80 24.93
CA GLU A 166 -23.44 25.47 24.32
C GLU A 166 -22.54 25.29 23.09
N LEU A 167 -22.53 26.30 22.19
CA LEU A 167 -21.69 26.30 20.98
C LEU A 167 -20.19 26.31 21.32
N ARG A 168 -19.77 27.06 22.36
CA ARG A 168 -18.38 27.06 22.84
C ARG A 168 -17.94 25.69 23.36
N LYS A 169 -18.81 24.97 24.09
CA LYS A 169 -18.54 23.60 24.55
C LYS A 169 -18.39 22.62 23.37
N GLN A 170 -19.25 22.73 22.35
CA GLN A 170 -19.14 21.91 21.14
C GLN A 170 -17.85 22.19 20.35
N ILE A 171 -17.46 23.46 20.20
CA ILE A 171 -16.19 23.85 19.56
C ILE A 171 -14.99 23.32 20.35
N ALA A 172 -15.00 23.41 21.69
CA ALA A 172 -13.92 22.90 22.53
C ALA A 172 -13.79 21.37 22.43
N SER A 173 -14.92 20.65 22.40
CA SER A 173 -14.94 19.19 22.19
C SER A 173 -14.38 18.80 20.81
N LEU A 174 -14.78 19.49 19.75
CA LEU A 174 -14.26 19.25 18.39
C LEU A 174 -12.78 19.59 18.26
N LYS A 175 -12.31 20.68 18.88
CA LYS A 175 -10.87 21.01 18.95
C LYS A 175 -10.08 19.96 19.70
N SER A 176 -10.58 19.46 20.83
CA SER A 176 -9.97 18.34 21.55
C SER A 176 -9.94 17.06 20.71
N GLN A 177 -10.96 16.80 19.88
CA GLN A 177 -10.94 15.70 18.92
C GLN A 177 -9.88 15.92 17.83
N ILE A 178 -9.73 17.13 17.29
CA ILE A 178 -8.67 17.48 16.32
C ILE A 178 -7.29 17.26 16.94
N ASP A 179 -7.07 17.73 18.16
CA ASP A 179 -5.82 17.54 18.89
C ASP A 179 -5.57 16.06 19.22
N SER A 180 -6.60 15.28 19.53
CA SER A 180 -6.48 13.83 19.71
C SER A 180 -6.09 13.11 18.42
N VAL A 181 -6.57 13.56 17.26
CA VAL A 181 -6.19 13.04 15.93
C VAL A 181 -4.74 13.43 15.61
N GLY A 182 -4.29 14.63 16.02
CA GLY A 182 -2.90 15.06 15.94
C GLY A 182 -1.96 14.28 16.87
N ASN A 183 -2.36 14.00 18.10
CA ASN A 183 -1.60 13.14 19.03
C ASN A 183 -1.60 11.66 18.59
N ALA A 184 -2.69 11.21 17.96
CA ALA A 184 -2.71 9.93 17.27
C ALA A 184 -1.66 9.89 16.15
N GLN A 185 -1.27 11.02 15.54
CA GLN A 185 -0.19 11.08 14.54
C GLN A 185 1.18 10.70 15.14
N GLN A 186 1.49 11.12 16.38
CA GLN A 186 2.70 10.69 17.09
C GLN A 186 2.62 9.23 17.55
N MET A 187 1.47 8.80 18.07
CA MET A 187 1.25 7.39 18.45
C MET A 187 1.20 6.46 17.24
N ASP A 188 0.72 6.94 16.11
CA ASP A 188 0.78 6.27 14.82
C ASP A 188 2.22 6.26 14.35
N MET A 189 3.03 7.31 14.51
CA MET A 189 4.46 7.24 14.21
C MET A 189 5.16 6.12 15.01
N LEU A 190 4.86 5.98 16.31
CA LEU A 190 5.35 4.88 17.16
C LEU A 190 4.79 3.50 16.72
N ARG A 191 3.49 3.41 16.40
CA ARG A 191 2.89 2.19 15.85
C ARG A 191 3.46 1.86 14.48
N LEU A 192 3.72 2.84 13.63
CA LEU A 192 4.32 2.69 12.31
C LEU A 192 5.79 2.27 12.42
N GLN A 193 6.52 2.73 13.44
CA GLN A 193 7.85 2.22 13.76
C GLN A 193 7.78 0.75 14.19
N SER A 194 6.88 0.38 15.11
CA SER A 194 6.72 -1.02 15.52
C SER A 194 6.23 -1.94 14.39
N LEU A 195 5.30 -1.47 13.54
CA LEU A 195 4.86 -2.16 12.33
C LEU A 195 5.98 -2.24 11.30
N SER A 196 6.80 -1.19 11.16
CA SER A 196 7.99 -1.19 10.31
C SER A 196 8.99 -2.24 10.77
N ASN A 197 9.17 -2.42 12.09
CA ASN A 197 10.05 -3.44 12.67
C ASN A 197 9.52 -4.85 12.39
N LYS A 198 8.25 -5.14 12.72
CA LYS A 198 7.61 -6.43 12.40
C LYS A 198 7.66 -6.74 10.90
N ARG A 199 7.49 -5.72 10.07
CA ARG A 199 7.60 -5.82 8.63
C ARG A 199 9.04 -6.10 8.19
N ASN A 200 10.04 -5.47 8.81
CA ASN A 200 11.45 -5.75 8.52
C ASN A 200 11.79 -7.20 8.88
N GLU A 201 11.36 -7.69 10.05
CA GLU A 201 11.49 -9.10 10.45
C GLU A 201 10.83 -10.05 9.43
N ALA A 202 9.61 -9.73 8.97
CA ALA A 202 8.93 -10.49 7.93
C ALA A 202 9.69 -10.46 6.58
N PHE A 203 10.35 -9.35 6.24
CA PHE A 203 11.21 -9.28 5.07
C PHE A 203 12.52 -10.06 5.22
N ASP A 204 13.10 -10.10 6.41
CA ASP A 204 14.37 -10.78 6.66
C ASP A 204 14.17 -12.29 6.69
N THR A 205 13.10 -12.76 7.35
CA THR A 205 12.65 -14.16 7.26
C THR A 205 12.38 -14.57 5.82
N MET A 206 11.67 -13.74 5.06
CA MET A 206 11.44 -13.98 3.63
C MET A 206 12.74 -13.94 2.83
N THR A 207 13.69 -13.04 3.12
CA THR A 207 14.97 -12.97 2.41
C THR A 207 15.80 -14.23 2.63
N ASN A 208 15.83 -14.74 3.86
CA ASN A 208 16.48 -16.00 4.21
C ASN A 208 15.81 -17.19 3.52
N PHE A 209 14.47 -17.21 3.49
CA PHE A 209 13.70 -18.22 2.77
C PHE A 209 13.98 -18.18 1.26
N VAL A 210 13.98 -16.99 0.66
CA VAL A 210 14.29 -16.77 -0.75
C VAL A 210 15.68 -17.31 -1.10
N LYS A 211 16.67 -17.08 -0.24
CA LYS A 211 18.04 -17.60 -0.43
C LYS A 211 18.03 -19.13 -0.50
N LYS A 212 17.41 -19.80 0.48
CA LYS A 212 17.26 -21.27 0.48
C LYS A 212 16.53 -21.80 -0.76
N MET A 213 15.47 -21.11 -1.19
CA MET A 213 14.67 -21.47 -2.36
C MET A 213 15.35 -21.16 -3.72
N GLN A 214 16.38 -20.33 -3.74
CA GLN A 214 17.21 -20.13 -4.94
C GLN A 214 18.12 -21.32 -5.19
N ASP A 215 18.57 -22.00 -4.13
CA ASP A 215 19.46 -23.16 -4.22
C ASP A 215 18.70 -24.39 -4.77
N SER A 216 17.43 -24.59 -4.39
CA SER A 216 16.57 -25.69 -4.89
C SER A 216 16.04 -25.48 -6.33
N ARG A 217 16.37 -24.35 -6.97
CA ARG A 217 15.70 -23.87 -8.20
C ARG A 217 15.94 -24.73 -9.44
N ASN A 218 17.11 -25.34 -9.59
CA ASN A 218 17.51 -25.99 -10.85
C ASN A 218 16.70 -27.27 -11.14
N SER A 219 16.36 -28.04 -10.10
CA SER A 219 15.55 -29.26 -10.23
C SER A 219 14.09 -28.93 -10.63
N ILE A 220 13.50 -27.93 -9.99
CA ILE A 220 12.09 -27.55 -10.20
C ILE A 220 11.86 -26.97 -11.59
N ILE A 221 12.78 -26.14 -12.10
CA ILE A 221 12.64 -25.53 -13.43
C ILE A 221 12.71 -26.59 -14.53
N GLY A 222 13.52 -27.65 -14.34
CA GLY A 222 13.61 -28.76 -15.29
C GLY A 222 12.28 -29.48 -15.43
N ASN A 223 11.59 -29.76 -14.32
CA ASN A 223 10.32 -30.49 -14.33
C ASN A 223 9.12 -29.64 -14.77
N MET A 224 9.19 -28.30 -14.60
CA MET A 224 8.13 -27.38 -15.04
C MET A 224 8.11 -27.09 -16.54
N ARG A 225 9.18 -27.37 -17.29
CA ARG A 225 9.26 -27.09 -18.73
C ARG A 225 8.78 -28.26 -19.56
#